data_AF-A0A1G1WBP9-F1
#
_entry.id   AF-A0A1G1WBP9-F1
#
_cell.length_a   1.000
_cell.length_b   1.000
_cell.length_c   1.000
_cell.angle_alpha   90.00
_cell.angle_beta   90.00
_cell.angle_gamma   90.00
#
_symmetry.space_group_name_H-M   'P 1'
#
loop_
_entity.id
_entity.type
_entity.pdbx_description
1 polymer ?
#
loop_
_entity_poly.entity_id
_entity_poly.type
_entity_poly.pdbx_seq_one_letter_code
_entity_poly.pdbx_strand_id
1 'polypeptide(L)'
;MFYGEFRKVKEPEKIVWTFTYEPCPDQVVEETLTLEEFPDGKTKIATVSKYPSLEALEGMMMGGEMEKGARETWDRLEELLVKEKVTV
;
A
#
# COMPACT_ATOMS: atom_id res chain seq x y z
N MET A 1 4.37 -15.84 4.52
CA MET A 1 5.20 -14.84 3.79
C MET A 1 4.30 -13.98 2.88
N PHE A 2 4.73 -12.79 2.45
CA PHE A 2 4.03 -12.02 1.40
C PHE A 2 4.87 -12.03 0.13
N TYR A 3 4.22 -12.17 -1.03
CA TYR A 3 4.88 -12.11 -2.33
C TYR A 3 3.99 -11.40 -3.34
N GLY A 4 4.59 -11.03 -4.47
CA GLY A 4 3.94 -10.16 -5.44
C GLY A 4 4.85 -9.82 -6.60
N GLU A 5 4.26 -9.21 -7.62
CA GLU A 5 4.94 -8.81 -8.85
C GLU A 5 4.55 -7.38 -9.22
N PHE A 6 5.55 -6.54 -9.52
CA PHE A 6 5.31 -5.20 -10.05
C PHE A 6 4.81 -5.30 -11.49
N ARG A 7 3.55 -4.89 -11.71
CA ARG A 7 2.92 -4.84 -13.04
C ARG A 7 3.25 -3.55 -13.77
N LYS A 8 3.35 -2.44 -13.03
CA LYS A 8 3.67 -1.13 -13.59
C LYS A 8 4.37 -0.26 -12.56
N VAL A 9 5.44 0.40 -12.98
CA VAL A 9 6.12 1.44 -12.22
C VAL A 9 6.24 2.65 -13.14
N LYS A 10 5.62 3.77 -12.77
CA LYS A 10 5.72 5.06 -13.46
C LYS A 10 6.17 6.09 -12.43
N GLU A 11 7.45 6.39 -12.41
CA GLU A 11 8.02 7.36 -11.47
C GLU A 11 7.63 8.80 -11.85
N PRO A 12 7.32 9.68 -10.87
CA PRO A 12 7.03 9.42 -9.46
C PRO A 12 5.54 9.14 -9.19
N GLU A 13 4.71 9.02 -10.22
CA GLU A 13 3.25 9.16 -10.12
C GLU A 13 2.51 7.90 -9.65
N LYS A 14 2.98 6.69 -10.01
CA LYS A 14 2.15 5.48 -9.90
C LYS A 14 2.91 4.17 -9.81
N ILE A 15 2.44 3.27 -8.96
CA ILE A 15 2.88 1.88 -8.85
C ILE A 15 1.64 0.97 -8.89
N VAL A 16 1.72 -0.13 -9.65
CA VAL A 16 0.72 -1.21 -9.66
C VAL A 16 1.45 -2.53 -9.44
N TRP A 17 1.02 -3.31 -8.45
CA TRP A 17 1.62 -4.60 -8.13
C TRP A 17 0.58 -5.59 -7.64
N THR A 18 0.92 -6.88 -7.67
CA THR A 18 0.14 -7.91 -6.99
C THR A 18 0.64 -8.11 -5.57
N PHE A 19 -0.26 -8.43 -4.66
CA PHE A 19 0.03 -8.78 -3.29
C PHE A 19 -0.70 -10.08 -2.94
N THR A 20 0.03 -11.07 -2.44
CA THR A 20 -0.51 -12.35 -2.02
C THR A 20 0.07 -12.75 -0.68
N TYR A 21 -0.81 -13.16 0.22
CA TYR A 21 -0.44 -13.77 1.49
C TYR A 21 -0.33 -15.28 1.30
N GLU A 22 0.85 -15.84 1.54
CA GLU A 22 1.17 -17.25 1.25
C GLU A 22 0.20 -18.28 1.85
N PRO A 23 -0.34 -18.11 3.08
CA PRO A 23 -1.40 -18.99 3.58
C PRO A 23 -2.73 -18.94 2.81
N CYS A 24 -2.94 -17.89 2.01
CA CYS A 24 -4.12 -17.69 1.14
C CYS A 24 -3.67 -17.46 -0.32
N PRO A 25 -3.03 -18.46 -0.97
CA PRO A 25 -2.35 -18.26 -2.25
C PRO A 25 -3.32 -17.93 -3.40
N ASP A 26 -4.58 -18.36 -3.30
CA ASP A 26 -5.62 -18.09 -4.29
C ASP A 26 -6.19 -16.65 -4.18
N GLN A 27 -5.88 -15.93 -3.10
CA GLN A 27 -6.33 -14.56 -2.87
C GLN A 27 -5.28 -13.56 -3.36
N VAL A 28 -5.16 -13.42 -4.67
CA VAL A 28 -4.29 -12.40 -5.29
C VAL A 28 -5.00 -11.05 -5.30
N VAL A 29 -4.41 -10.07 -4.63
CA VAL A 29 -4.89 -8.68 -4.58
C VAL A 29 -4.07 -7.85 -5.57
N GLU A 30 -4.71 -7.00 -6.35
CA GLU A 30 -4.00 -5.97 -7.15
C GLU A 30 -4.03 -4.64 -6.39
N GLU A 31 -2.86 -4.12 -6.07
CA GLU A 31 -2.68 -2.82 -5.43
C GLU A 31 -2.32 -1.77 -6.47
N THR A 32 -2.96 -0.62 -6.37
CA THR A 32 -2.58 0.59 -7.12
C THR A 32 -2.28 1.71 -6.14
N LEU A 33 -1.05 2.21 -6.15
CA LEU A 33 -0.63 3.39 -5.41
C LEU A 33 -0.41 4.54 -6.37
N THR A 34 -0.95 5.71 -6.04
CA THR A 34 -0.71 6.97 -6.75
C THR A 34 -0.15 8.01 -5.80
N LEU A 35 0.82 8.78 -6.29
CA LEU A 35 1.38 9.94 -5.61
C LEU A 35 0.96 11.19 -6.38
N GLU A 36 0.27 12.10 -5.69
CA GLU A 36 -0.21 13.35 -6.25
C GLU A 36 0.37 14.53 -5.47
N GLU A 37 0.68 15.62 -6.16
CA GLU A 37 1.02 16.88 -5.50
C GLU A 37 -0.14 17.34 -4.59
N PHE A 38 0.21 17.84 -3.42
CA PHE A 38 -0.74 18.33 -2.43
C PHE A 38 -0.27 19.69 -1.89
N PRO A 39 -1.18 20.58 -1.43
CA PRO A 39 -0.82 21.89 -0.91
C PRO A 39 0.29 21.85 0.15
N ASP A 40 1.03 22.96 0.26
CA ASP A 40 2.17 23.13 1.17
C ASP A 40 3.36 22.21 0.90
N GLY A 41 3.57 21.83 -0.37
CA GLY A 41 4.69 20.96 -0.78
C GLY A 41 4.54 19.52 -0.27
N LYS A 42 3.32 19.11 0.08
CA LYS A 42 3.02 17.77 0.57
C LYS A 42 2.71 16.84 -0.60
N THR A 43 2.72 15.54 -0.31
CA THR A 43 2.28 14.50 -1.25
C THR A 43 1.05 13.84 -0.70
N LYS A 44 0.01 13.70 -1.53
CA LYS A 44 -1.13 12.84 -1.23
C LYS A 44 -0.84 11.47 -1.82
N ILE A 45 -0.82 10.47 -0.94
CA ILE A 45 -0.70 9.07 -1.36
C ILE A 45 -2.10 8.45 -1.28
N ALA A 46 -2.54 7.84 -2.37
CA ALA A 46 -3.78 7.07 -2.42
C ALA A 46 -3.48 5.64 -2.87
N THR A 47 -3.96 4.67 -2.10
CA THR A 47 -3.81 3.24 -2.41
C THR A 47 -5.18 2.62 -2.59
N VAL A 48 -5.34 1.85 -3.65
CA VAL A 48 -6.55 1.10 -3.96
C VAL A 48 -6.21 -0.38 -4.05
N SER A 49 -6.84 -1.17 -3.18
CA SER A 49 -6.71 -2.61 -3.09
C SER A 49 -7.88 -3.29 -3.77
N LYS A 50 -7.64 -4.02 -4.87
CA LYS A 50 -8.68 -4.76 -5.58
C LYS A 50 -8.65 -6.24 -5.19
N TYR A 51 -9.66 -6.64 -4.44
CA TYR A 51 -9.86 -8.02 -3.99
C TYR A 51 -10.61 -8.87 -5.01
N PRO A 52 -10.38 -10.20 -5.06
CA PRO A 52 -11.05 -11.09 -5.99
C PRO A 52 -12.53 -11.36 -5.65
N SER A 53 -12.93 -11.19 -4.39
CA SER A 53 -14.31 -11.36 -3.93
C SER A 53 -14.59 -10.51 -2.68
N LEU A 54 -15.88 -10.34 -2.35
CA LEU A 54 -16.30 -9.69 -1.11
C LEU A 54 -15.81 -10.45 0.12
N GLU A 55 -15.93 -11.78 0.11
CA GLU A 55 -15.46 -12.65 1.20
C GLU A 55 -13.96 -12.52 1.46
N ALA A 56 -13.14 -12.37 0.40
CA ALA A 56 -11.71 -12.14 0.55
C ALA A 56 -11.41 -10.77 1.20
N LEU A 57 -12.16 -9.73 0.81
CA LEU A 57 -12.06 -8.41 1.43
C LEU A 57 -12.46 -8.46 2.91
N GLU A 58 -13.60 -9.09 3.22
CA GLU A 58 -14.09 -9.26 4.59
C GLU A 58 -13.09 -10.06 5.42
N GLY A 59 -12.56 -11.16 4.89
CA GLY A 59 -11.53 -11.99 5.53
C GLY A 59 -10.28 -11.20 5.91
N MET A 60 -9.85 -10.28 5.06
CA MET A 60 -8.68 -9.43 5.31
C MET A 60 -8.96 -8.27 6.26
N MET A 61 -10.20 -7.77 6.32
CA MET A 61 -10.60 -6.74 7.28
C MET A 61 -10.96 -7.31 8.66
N MET A 62 -11.41 -8.56 8.71
CA MET A 62 -11.74 -9.26 9.96
C MET A 62 -10.49 -9.42 10.83
N GLY A 63 -10.51 -8.80 12.01
CA GLY A 63 -9.41 -8.87 12.99
C GLY A 63 -8.64 -7.57 13.18
N GLY A 64 -8.79 -6.57 12.30
CA GLY A 64 -8.20 -5.23 12.47
C GLY A 64 -6.68 -5.15 12.41
N GLU A 65 -5.99 -6.29 12.32
CA GLU A 65 -4.53 -6.39 12.25
C GLU A 65 -3.98 -5.71 10.98
N MET A 66 -4.72 -5.79 9.87
CA MET A 66 -4.37 -5.08 8.63
C MET A 66 -4.39 -3.55 8.83
N GLU A 67 -5.44 -3.01 9.46
CA GLU A 67 -5.55 -1.58 9.73
C GLU A 67 -4.43 -1.13 10.66
N LYS A 68 -4.16 -1.89 11.72
CA LYS A 68 -3.07 -1.61 12.66
C LYS A 68 -1.71 -1.59 11.96
N GLY A 69 -1.39 -2.63 11.18
CA GLY A 69 -0.12 -2.70 10.45
C GLY A 69 0.04 -1.58 9.41
N ALA A 70 -1.06 -1.18 8.76
CA ALA A 70 -1.06 -0.03 7.85
C ALA A 70 -0.73 1.27 8.58
N ARG A 71 -1.37 1.55 9.73
CA ARG A 71 -1.08 2.73 10.55
C ARG A 71 0.37 2.75 11.03
N GLU A 72 0.87 1.64 11.57
CA GLU A 72 2.27 1.53 12.01
C GLU A 72 3.25 1.76 10.85
N THR A 73 2.89 1.39 9.62
CA THR A 73 3.70 1.67 8.43
C THR A 73 3.76 3.16 8.11
N TRP A 74 2.63 3.87 8.21
CA TRP A 74 2.57 5.31 8.00
C TRP A 74 3.33 6.10 9.08
N ASP A 75 3.20 5.70 10.34
CA ASP A 75 3.94 6.31 11.46
C ASP A 75 5.46 6.18 11.23
N ARG A 76 5.92 5.00 10.82
CA ARG A 76 7.33 4.76 10.48
C ARG A 76 7.78 5.56 9.26
N LEU A 77 6.92 5.74 8.26
CA LEU A 77 7.24 6.58 7.10
C LEU A 77 7.40 8.05 7.51
N GLU A 78 6.52 8.56 8.37
CA GLU A 78 6.65 9.92 8.93
C GLU A 78 8.00 10.09 9.65
N GLU A 79 8.36 9.16 10.52
CA GLU A 79 9.66 9.18 11.20
C GLU A 79 10.84 9.21 10.22
N LEU A 80 10.76 8.44 9.12
CA LEU A 80 11.81 8.39 8.11
C LEU A 80 11.91 9.71 7.34
N LEU A 81 10.80 10.32 6.96
CA LEU A 81 10.77 11.61 6.25
C LEU A 81 11.28 12.78 7.11
N VAL A 82 11.22 12.67 8.44
CA VAL A 82 11.82 13.65 9.36
C VAL A 82 13.34 13.44 9.50
N LYS A 83 13.79 12.18 9.55
CA LYS A 83 15.21 11.80 9.72
C LYS A 83 16.02 12.08 8.46
N GLU A 84 15.50 11.65 7.32
CA GLU A 84 16.02 11.97 6.00
C GLU A 84 15.43 13.32 5.61
N LYS A 85 16.15 14.43 5.79
CA LYS A 85 15.78 15.68 5.10
C LYS A 85 15.88 15.40 3.60
N VAL A 86 14.81 14.86 3.02
CA VAL A 86 14.71 14.56 1.60
C VAL A 86 14.93 15.88 0.88
N THR A 87 16.14 16.03 0.35
CA THR A 87 16.52 17.21 -0.40
C THR A 87 15.94 16.97 -1.79
N VAL A 88 14.78 17.58 -2.04
CA VAL A 88 14.19 17.67 -3.38
C VAL A 88 14.93 18.74 -4.17
#